data_AF-A0A3A4YPE1-F1
#
_entry.id   AF-A0A3A4YPE1-F1
#
_cell.length_a   1.000
_cell.length_b   1.000
_cell.length_c   1.000
_cell.angle_alpha   90.00
_cell.angle_beta   90.00
_cell.angle_gamma   90.00
#
_symmetry.space_group_name_H-M   'P 1'
#
loop_
_entity.id
_entity.type
_entity.pdbx_description
1 polymer ?
#
loop_
_entity_poly.entity_id
_entity_poly.type
_entity_poly.pdbx_seq_one_letter_code
_entity_poly.pdbx_strand_id
1 'polypeptide(L)'
;MKGETKKWFLRYGLTGGGRGYWILWKIMTSGGTERLKMLLKAAKRIFFAVFLISTFEINVPFSISAETARGEEEQFGFAIHLMERGDLDLALLEFERLVYLFPHGQRSQRARLLAGVCQLESGRYGKARDIFEEILALSTDSRISGRAFFFLAECYYRQGNLRDAEYYFNFVVENYSDSLLIQSALYRLGWTKMRENKWKEAFRMLLAVDGEGTLGDSAKEISALVLKGEELPLKDPSTAGMLAGAIPGMGHAYVGRYRDAAAAFIVNALFVWAAVEAFDQDHEVLGGILGFLELGWYAGNIYSAVNAAHKHNRKVQENFRKDFMDMLRLQPLFSKDGTCGIYLSIRY
;
A
#
# COMPACT_ATOMS: atom_id res chain seq x y z
N MET A 1 -89.12 -67.25 -6.05
CA MET A 1 -88.55 -67.79 -4.80
C MET A 1 -87.24 -67.10 -4.50
N LYS A 2 -87.03 -66.82 -3.21
CA LYS A 2 -85.81 -66.28 -2.59
C LYS A 2 -84.56 -67.10 -2.93
N GLY A 3 -83.38 -66.50 -2.77
CA GLY A 3 -82.09 -67.19 -2.64
C GLY A 3 -80.97 -66.45 -3.36
N GLU A 4 -80.43 -65.38 -2.79
CA GLU A 4 -79.28 -65.37 -1.87
C GLU A 4 -77.95 -65.04 -2.57
N THR A 5 -77.50 -63.83 -2.24
CA THR A 5 -76.14 -63.30 -2.23
C THR A 5 -75.08 -64.30 -1.76
N LYS A 6 -73.99 -64.42 -2.52
CA LYS A 6 -72.64 -64.59 -1.96
C LYS A 6 -71.77 -63.41 -2.39
N LYS A 7 -71.49 -62.54 -1.42
CA LYS A 7 -70.42 -61.54 -1.46
C LYS A 7 -69.08 -62.24 -1.28
N TRP A 8 -68.13 -61.95 -2.16
CA TRP A 8 -66.71 -61.99 -1.83
C TRP A 8 -66.20 -60.54 -1.78
N PHE A 9 -65.73 -60.14 -0.60
CA PHE A 9 -64.98 -58.92 -0.38
C PHE A 9 -63.52 -59.19 -0.74
N LEU A 10 -62.95 -58.38 -1.62
CA LEU A 10 -61.52 -58.07 -1.60
C LEU A 10 -61.40 -56.57 -1.37
N ARG A 11 -61.02 -56.22 -0.14
CA ARG A 11 -60.81 -54.87 0.35
C ARG A 11 -59.31 -54.64 0.35
N TYR A 12 -58.81 -53.81 -0.55
CA TYR A 12 -57.66 -52.96 -0.25
C TYR A 12 -58.15 -51.52 -0.23
N GLY A 13 -57.85 -50.84 0.87
CA GLY A 13 -58.58 -49.70 1.39
C GLY A 13 -58.39 -48.42 0.60
N LEU A 14 -59.53 -47.82 0.23
CA LEU A 14 -59.70 -46.37 0.14
C LEU A 14 -60.65 -45.97 1.27
N THR A 15 -60.14 -45.20 2.23
CA THR A 15 -60.84 -44.61 3.38
C THR A 15 -60.53 -43.11 3.40
N GLY A 16 -61.45 -42.17 3.51
CA GLY A 16 -62.90 -42.23 3.59
C GLY A 16 -63.43 -40.81 3.46
N GLY A 17 -64.49 -40.65 2.66
CA GLY A 17 -65.30 -39.45 2.66
C GLY A 17 -66.28 -39.41 3.82
N GLY A 18 -66.89 -38.24 3.99
CA GLY A 18 -68.05 -38.06 4.86
C GLY A 18 -68.95 -36.93 4.34
N ARG A 19 -70.17 -37.33 3.93
CA ARG A 19 -71.39 -36.55 3.63
C ARG A 19 -71.47 -35.86 2.26
N GLY A 20 -72.45 -36.30 1.48
CA GLY A 20 -72.72 -35.82 0.13
C GLY A 20 -73.80 -34.75 0.06
N TYR A 21 -74.10 -34.35 -1.17
CA TYR A 21 -75.41 -33.87 -1.60
C TYR A 21 -75.55 -34.13 -3.11
N TRP A 22 -76.66 -34.76 -3.46
CA TRP A 22 -77.18 -34.91 -4.81
C TRP A 22 -77.56 -33.54 -5.37
N ILE A 23 -76.68 -32.87 -6.11
CA ILE A 23 -77.05 -31.67 -6.86
C ILE A 23 -76.34 -31.66 -8.22
N LEU A 24 -77.18 -31.76 -9.26
CA LEU A 24 -76.96 -31.38 -10.67
C LEU A 24 -76.19 -32.36 -11.58
N TRP A 25 -76.87 -33.45 -11.93
CA TRP A 25 -76.86 -33.94 -13.32
C TRP A 25 -77.70 -32.97 -14.17
N LYS A 26 -77.15 -31.80 -14.48
CA LYS A 26 -77.74 -30.89 -15.48
C LYS A 26 -76.61 -30.13 -16.17
N ILE A 27 -76.62 -30.21 -17.50
CA ILE A 27 -75.65 -29.69 -18.49
C ILE A 27 -74.73 -30.78 -19.04
N MET A 28 -75.31 -31.74 -19.77
CA MET A 28 -74.65 -32.33 -20.94
C MET A 28 -75.71 -32.77 -21.97
N THR A 29 -76.53 -31.81 -22.40
CA THR A 29 -77.16 -31.85 -23.73
C THR A 29 -76.97 -30.47 -24.35
N SER A 30 -76.39 -30.44 -25.55
CA SER A 30 -75.96 -29.28 -26.35
C SER A 30 -74.72 -28.52 -25.84
N GLY A 31 -73.64 -28.52 -26.64
CA GLY A 31 -72.47 -27.62 -26.45
C GLY A 31 -71.09 -28.27 -26.35
N GLY A 32 -71.00 -29.60 -26.37
CA GLY A 32 -69.72 -30.31 -26.18
C GLY A 32 -68.69 -30.10 -27.31
N THR A 33 -69.13 -29.89 -28.54
CA THR A 33 -68.23 -29.65 -29.68
C THR A 33 -67.65 -28.23 -29.67
N GLU A 34 -68.44 -27.22 -29.30
CA GLU A 34 -67.97 -25.83 -29.28
C GLU A 34 -67.03 -25.54 -28.10
N ARG A 35 -67.30 -26.09 -26.90
CA ARG A 35 -66.36 -25.97 -25.76
C ARG A 35 -65.03 -26.68 -26.03
N LEU A 36 -65.05 -27.85 -26.66
CA LEU A 36 -63.83 -28.59 -27.01
C LEU A 36 -63.01 -27.87 -28.08
N LYS A 37 -63.67 -27.32 -29.12
CA LYS A 37 -63.02 -26.45 -30.12
C LYS A 37 -62.42 -25.20 -29.49
N MET A 38 -63.12 -24.58 -28.54
CA MET A 38 -62.66 -23.38 -27.85
C MET A 38 -61.43 -23.67 -26.97
N LEU A 39 -61.42 -24.80 -26.25
CA LEU A 39 -60.25 -25.26 -25.48
C LEU A 39 -59.06 -25.63 -26.36
N LEU A 40 -59.29 -26.28 -27.50
CA LEU A 40 -58.23 -26.56 -28.49
C LEU A 40 -57.66 -25.29 -29.13
N LYS A 41 -58.50 -24.27 -29.35
CA LYS A 41 -58.07 -22.96 -29.87
C LYS A 41 -57.27 -22.18 -28.83
N ALA A 42 -57.66 -22.26 -27.55
CA ALA A 42 -56.90 -21.71 -26.43
C ALA A 42 -55.56 -22.45 -26.24
N ALA A 43 -55.55 -23.78 -26.28
CA ALA A 43 -54.35 -24.59 -26.20
C ALA A 43 -53.39 -24.32 -27.37
N LYS A 44 -53.90 -24.18 -28.61
CA LYS A 44 -53.09 -23.75 -29.76
C LYS A 44 -52.54 -22.34 -29.60
N ARG A 45 -53.29 -21.39 -29.02
CA ARG A 45 -52.80 -20.03 -28.74
C ARG A 45 -51.73 -20.01 -27.66
N ILE A 46 -51.89 -20.82 -26.61
CA ILE A 46 -50.88 -20.98 -25.56
C ILE A 46 -49.63 -21.65 -26.14
N PHE A 47 -49.79 -22.71 -26.93
CA PHE A 47 -48.68 -23.39 -27.59
C PHE A 47 -47.97 -22.48 -28.61
N PHE A 48 -48.71 -21.66 -29.34
CA PHE A 48 -48.16 -20.67 -30.27
C PHE A 48 -47.47 -19.51 -29.54
N ALA A 49 -47.98 -19.08 -28.38
CA ALA A 49 -47.34 -18.08 -27.54
C ALA A 49 -46.06 -18.63 -26.88
N VAL A 50 -46.07 -19.87 -26.39
CA VAL A 50 -44.88 -20.55 -25.86
C VAL A 50 -43.86 -20.81 -26.97
N PHE A 51 -44.31 -21.19 -28.17
CA PHE A 51 -43.45 -21.32 -29.34
C PHE A 51 -42.82 -19.98 -29.74
N LEU A 52 -43.61 -18.89 -29.80
CA LEU A 52 -43.13 -17.52 -30.05
C LEU A 52 -42.10 -17.05 -29.02
N ILE A 53 -42.28 -17.40 -27.75
CA ILE A 53 -41.33 -17.08 -26.66
C ILE A 53 -40.08 -17.98 -26.76
N SER A 54 -40.22 -19.24 -27.20
CA SER A 54 -39.08 -20.16 -27.38
C SER A 54 -38.25 -19.87 -28.63
N THR A 55 -38.85 -19.27 -29.67
CA THR A 55 -38.15 -18.77 -30.85
C THR A 55 -37.70 -17.32 -30.69
N PHE A 56 -38.12 -16.64 -29.62
CA PHE A 56 -37.50 -15.40 -29.17
C PHE A 56 -36.16 -15.79 -28.55
N GLU A 57 -35.22 -16.22 -29.41
CA GLU A 57 -33.82 -16.20 -29.05
C GLU A 57 -33.54 -14.77 -28.62
N ILE A 58 -33.40 -14.57 -27.32
CA ILE A 58 -32.68 -13.43 -26.79
C ILE A 58 -31.25 -13.67 -27.25
N ASN A 59 -30.97 -13.33 -28.51
CA ASN A 59 -29.64 -13.01 -28.99
C ASN A 59 -29.24 -11.77 -28.19
N VAL A 60 -28.85 -11.97 -26.93
CA VAL A 60 -28.05 -10.98 -26.21
C VAL A 60 -26.82 -10.84 -27.09
N PRO A 61 -26.62 -9.71 -27.78
CA PRO A 61 -25.63 -9.65 -28.83
C PRO A 61 -24.26 -9.88 -28.19
N PHE A 62 -23.61 -10.99 -28.55
CA PHE A 62 -22.22 -11.26 -28.21
C PHE A 62 -21.31 -10.07 -28.59
N SER A 63 -21.73 -9.29 -29.58
CA SER A 63 -21.11 -8.02 -30.00
C SER A 63 -21.05 -6.93 -28.92
N ILE A 64 -22.06 -6.77 -28.05
CA ILE A 64 -22.04 -5.72 -27.01
C ILE A 64 -20.96 -6.01 -25.97
N SER A 65 -20.81 -7.27 -25.54
CA SER A 65 -19.78 -7.68 -24.57
C SER A 65 -18.37 -7.50 -25.16
N ALA A 66 -18.18 -7.88 -26.42
CA ALA A 66 -16.90 -7.72 -27.12
C ALA A 66 -16.51 -6.25 -27.36
N GLU A 67 -17.48 -5.38 -27.69
CA GLU A 67 -17.24 -3.96 -27.91
C GLU A 67 -16.96 -3.22 -26.59
N THR A 68 -17.66 -3.58 -25.51
CA THR A 68 -17.42 -3.05 -24.15
C THR A 68 -16.03 -3.46 -23.64
N ALA A 69 -15.64 -4.73 -23.82
CA ALA A 69 -14.33 -5.24 -23.44
C ALA A 69 -13.19 -4.61 -24.25
N ARG A 70 -13.42 -4.36 -25.55
CA ARG A 70 -12.46 -3.65 -26.41
C ARG A 70 -12.27 -2.20 -25.96
N GLY A 71 -13.35 -1.49 -25.62
CA GLY A 71 -13.29 -0.14 -25.07
C GLY A 71 -12.53 -0.06 -23.73
N GLU A 72 -12.76 -1.03 -22.84
CA GLU A 72 -12.01 -1.14 -21.57
C GLU A 72 -10.50 -1.32 -21.81
N GLU A 73 -10.11 -2.21 -22.73
CA GLU A 73 -8.69 -2.45 -23.05
C GLU A 73 -8.01 -1.23 -23.67
N GLU A 74 -8.67 -0.58 -24.64
CA GLU A 74 -8.14 0.62 -25.29
C GLU A 74 -7.94 1.76 -24.29
N GLN A 75 -8.92 1.99 -23.39
CA GLN A 75 -8.80 3.00 -22.35
C GLN A 75 -7.70 2.65 -21.33
N PHE A 76 -7.60 1.39 -20.93
CA PHE A 76 -6.54 0.93 -20.04
C PHE A 76 -5.15 1.14 -20.65
N GLY A 77 -4.98 0.78 -21.93
CA GLY A 77 -3.73 0.98 -22.67
C GLY A 77 -3.34 2.45 -22.77
N PHE A 78 -4.31 3.34 -23.01
CA PHE A 78 -4.05 4.78 -23.04
C PHE A 78 -3.62 5.34 -21.68
N ALA A 79 -4.28 4.94 -20.59
CA ALA A 79 -3.89 5.33 -19.23
C ALA A 79 -2.47 4.88 -18.87
N ILE A 80 -2.10 3.65 -19.26
CA ILE A 80 -0.72 3.14 -19.12
C ILE A 80 0.27 4.00 -19.90
N HIS A 81 -0.04 4.34 -21.16
CA HIS A 81 0.83 5.18 -21.98
C HIS A 81 1.10 6.55 -21.34
N LEU A 82 0.07 7.18 -20.76
CA LEU A 82 0.21 8.43 -20.02
C LEU A 82 1.11 8.26 -18.79
N MET A 83 0.92 7.17 -18.03
CA MET A 83 1.72 6.85 -16.85
C MET A 83 3.20 6.64 -17.22
N GLU A 84 3.48 5.93 -18.31
CA GLU A 84 4.84 5.70 -18.84
C GLU A 84 5.52 6.99 -19.29
N ARG A 85 4.74 7.94 -19.84
CA ARG A 85 5.23 9.28 -20.17
C ARG A 85 5.48 10.17 -18.96
N GLY A 86 5.06 9.75 -17.77
CA GLY A 86 5.15 10.53 -16.53
C GLY A 86 4.01 11.54 -16.36
N ASP A 87 3.00 11.52 -17.22
CA ASP A 87 1.82 12.37 -17.13
C ASP A 87 0.85 11.83 -16.06
N LEU A 88 1.32 11.73 -14.81
CA LEU A 88 0.68 10.99 -13.71
C LEU A 88 -0.73 11.49 -13.38
N ASP A 89 -0.98 12.80 -13.48
CA ASP A 89 -2.31 13.38 -13.24
C ASP A 89 -3.31 13.00 -14.34
N LEU A 90 -2.86 12.93 -15.60
CA LEU A 90 -3.70 12.50 -16.72
C LEU A 90 -3.93 10.99 -16.68
N ALA A 91 -2.90 10.21 -16.35
CA ALA A 91 -3.01 8.77 -16.17
C ALA A 91 -4.00 8.43 -15.04
N LEU A 92 -3.90 9.11 -13.89
CA LEU A 92 -4.84 8.99 -12.79
C LEU A 92 -6.28 9.24 -13.24
N LEU A 93 -6.52 10.36 -13.95
CA LEU A 93 -7.84 10.72 -14.44
C LEU A 93 -8.42 9.62 -15.36
N GLU A 94 -7.61 9.06 -16.26
CA GLU A 94 -8.06 8.00 -17.16
C GLU A 94 -8.28 6.67 -16.44
N PHE A 95 -7.49 6.34 -15.41
CA PHE A 95 -7.77 5.17 -14.56
C PHE A 95 -9.06 5.34 -13.75
N GLU A 96 -9.30 6.50 -13.16
CA GLU A 96 -10.54 6.80 -12.42
C GLU A 96 -11.76 6.72 -13.36
N ARG A 97 -11.62 7.27 -14.57
CA ARG A 97 -12.66 7.20 -15.60
C ARG A 97 -12.95 5.76 -16.01
N LEU A 98 -11.92 4.93 -16.20
CA LEU A 98 -12.09 3.50 -16.51
C LEU A 98 -12.85 2.79 -15.39
N VAL A 99 -12.45 3.01 -14.13
CA VAL A 99 -13.14 2.41 -12.98
C VAL A 99 -14.59 2.86 -12.89
N TYR A 100 -14.89 4.11 -13.23
CA TYR A 100 -16.25 4.64 -13.26
C TYR A 100 -17.11 4.01 -14.37
N LEU A 101 -16.57 3.89 -15.59
CA LEU A 101 -17.30 3.35 -16.74
C LEU A 101 -17.46 1.83 -16.67
N PHE A 102 -16.48 1.15 -16.08
CA PHE A 102 -16.43 -0.31 -15.99
C PHE A 102 -16.23 -0.72 -14.51
N PRO A 103 -17.17 -0.53 -13.58
CA PRO A 103 -16.95 -0.79 -12.16
C PRO A 103 -16.65 -2.26 -11.81
N HIS A 104 -17.06 -3.20 -12.67
CA HIS A 104 -16.80 -4.64 -12.55
C HIS A 104 -16.02 -5.21 -13.75
N GLY A 105 -15.36 -4.35 -14.51
CA GLY A 105 -14.52 -4.73 -15.64
C GLY A 105 -13.31 -5.58 -15.23
N GLN A 106 -12.73 -6.27 -16.20
CA GLN A 106 -11.61 -7.18 -15.95
C GLN A 106 -10.34 -6.42 -15.52
N ARG A 107 -10.22 -5.15 -15.92
CA ARG A 107 -9.07 -4.27 -15.64
C ARG A 107 -9.32 -3.32 -14.49
N SER A 108 -10.55 -3.21 -13.97
CA SER A 108 -10.93 -2.19 -12.99
C SER A 108 -10.17 -2.28 -11.67
N GLN A 109 -9.93 -3.48 -11.15
CA GLN A 109 -9.12 -3.66 -9.94
C GLN A 109 -7.66 -3.24 -10.17
N ARG A 110 -7.13 -3.54 -11.36
CA ARG A 110 -5.77 -3.14 -11.75
C ARG A 110 -5.69 -1.63 -12.00
N ALA A 111 -6.68 -1.03 -12.63
CA ALA A 111 -6.78 0.41 -12.83
C ALA A 111 -6.83 1.15 -11.49
N ARG A 112 -7.61 0.66 -10.51
CA ARG A 112 -7.63 1.23 -9.15
C ARG A 112 -6.26 1.15 -8.48
N LEU A 113 -5.56 0.02 -8.60
CA LEU A 113 -4.18 -0.12 -8.08
C LEU A 113 -3.24 0.90 -8.72
N LEU A 114 -3.30 1.06 -10.05
CA LEU A 114 -2.45 2.00 -10.79
C LEU A 114 -2.79 3.46 -10.54
N ALA A 115 -4.06 3.79 -10.28
CA ALA A 115 -4.46 5.09 -9.77
C ALA A 115 -3.77 5.41 -8.43
N GLY A 116 -3.75 4.44 -7.51
CA GLY A 116 -3.00 4.55 -6.24
C GLY A 116 -1.50 4.75 -6.46
N VAL A 117 -0.91 4.03 -7.40
CA VAL A 117 0.50 4.20 -7.80
C VAL A 117 0.75 5.59 -8.39
N CYS A 118 -0.14 6.13 -9.23
CA CYS A 118 0.00 7.49 -9.76
C CYS A 118 0.01 8.52 -8.62
N GLN A 119 -0.83 8.35 -7.60
CA GLN A 119 -0.82 9.19 -6.40
C GLN A 119 0.50 9.06 -5.62
N LEU A 120 1.01 7.84 -5.45
CA LEU A 120 2.28 7.55 -4.77
C LEU A 120 3.44 8.24 -5.48
N GLU A 121 3.57 8.06 -6.80
CA GLU A 121 4.65 8.65 -7.59
C GLU A 121 4.53 10.18 -7.69
N SER A 122 3.32 10.72 -7.58
CA SER A 122 3.09 12.17 -7.47
C SER A 122 3.40 12.73 -6.07
N GLY A 123 3.91 11.91 -5.14
CA GLY A 123 4.20 12.31 -3.76
C GLY A 123 2.96 12.53 -2.89
N ARG A 124 1.76 12.21 -3.38
CA ARG A 124 0.48 12.37 -2.68
C ARG A 124 0.17 11.13 -1.86
N TYR A 125 1.07 10.81 -0.94
CA TYR A 125 1.07 9.59 -0.15
C TYR A 125 -0.22 9.37 0.66
N GLY A 126 -0.86 10.43 1.17
CA GLY A 126 -2.15 10.31 1.87
C GLY A 126 -3.23 9.68 0.98
N LYS A 127 -3.46 10.29 -0.19
CA LYS A 127 -4.43 9.80 -1.19
C LYS A 127 -4.08 8.41 -1.71
N ALA A 128 -2.79 8.13 -1.90
CA ALA A 128 -2.33 6.81 -2.32
C ALA A 128 -2.71 5.73 -1.29
N ARG A 129 -2.49 6.02 0.01
CA ARG A 129 -2.87 5.10 1.09
C ARG A 129 -4.38 4.86 1.13
N ASP A 130 -5.19 5.91 1.03
CA ASP A 130 -6.65 5.78 1.01
C ASP A 130 -7.11 4.80 -0.09
N ILE A 131 -6.53 4.91 -1.29
CA ILE A 131 -6.82 4.00 -2.42
C ILE A 131 -6.36 2.58 -2.13
N PHE A 132 -5.15 2.38 -1.59
CA PHE A 132 -4.65 1.04 -1.27
C PHE A 132 -5.43 0.38 -0.14
N GLU A 133 -5.84 1.12 0.88
CA GLU A 133 -6.68 0.64 1.98
C GLU A 133 -8.08 0.24 1.47
N GLU A 134 -8.67 1.02 0.55
CA GLU A 134 -9.91 0.65 -0.13
C GLU A 134 -9.76 -0.68 -0.92
N ILE A 135 -8.66 -0.83 -1.67
CA ILE A 135 -8.37 -2.07 -2.40
C ILE A 135 -8.29 -3.25 -1.43
N LEU A 136 -7.60 -3.09 -0.31
CA LEU A 136 -7.43 -4.13 0.70
C LEU A 136 -8.75 -4.50 1.39
N ALA A 137 -9.67 -3.57 1.55
CA ALA A 137 -11.00 -3.81 2.11
C ALA A 137 -11.93 -4.58 1.15
N LEU A 138 -11.75 -4.41 -0.17
CA LEU A 138 -12.67 -4.91 -1.18
C LEU A 138 -12.15 -6.13 -1.97
N SER A 139 -10.83 -6.32 -2.04
CA SER A 139 -10.20 -7.33 -2.90
C SER A 139 -10.13 -8.70 -2.24
N THR A 140 -10.57 -9.73 -2.97
CA THR A 140 -10.30 -11.15 -2.65
C THR A 140 -9.17 -11.75 -3.51
N ASP A 141 -8.64 -11.02 -4.50
CA ASP A 141 -7.49 -11.48 -5.30
C ASP A 141 -6.19 -11.20 -4.54
N SER A 142 -5.53 -12.28 -4.11
CA SER A 142 -4.27 -12.21 -3.38
C SER A 142 -3.17 -11.47 -4.14
N ARG A 143 -3.16 -11.51 -5.47
CA ARG A 143 -2.15 -10.82 -6.29
C ARG A 143 -2.35 -9.31 -6.28
N ILE A 144 -3.59 -8.84 -6.17
CA ILE A 144 -3.90 -7.40 -6.07
C ILE A 144 -3.63 -6.94 -4.63
N SER A 145 -4.08 -7.70 -3.63
CA SER A 145 -3.89 -7.34 -2.23
C SER A 145 -2.42 -7.30 -1.84
N GLY A 146 -1.58 -8.23 -2.32
CA GLY A 146 -0.14 -8.22 -2.06
C GLY A 146 0.56 -6.98 -2.61
N ARG A 147 0.22 -6.56 -3.83
CA ARG A 147 0.74 -5.31 -4.41
C ARG A 147 0.25 -4.07 -3.66
N ALA A 148 -1.01 -4.06 -3.24
CA ALA A 148 -1.56 -2.96 -2.45
C ALA A 148 -0.85 -2.82 -1.09
N PHE A 149 -0.58 -3.91 -0.37
CA PHE A 149 0.24 -3.88 0.83
C PHE A 149 1.68 -3.39 0.57
N PHE A 150 2.29 -3.84 -0.52
CA PHE A 150 3.62 -3.37 -0.90
C PHE A 150 3.64 -1.86 -1.16
N PHE A 151 2.68 -1.32 -1.93
CA PHE A 151 2.64 0.12 -2.19
C PHE A 151 2.21 0.95 -0.98
N LEU A 152 1.39 0.39 -0.09
CA LEU A 152 1.11 0.99 1.22
C LEU A 152 2.39 1.12 2.04
N ALA A 153 3.22 0.07 2.08
CA ALA A 153 4.54 0.10 2.72
C ALA A 153 5.47 1.14 2.06
N GLU A 154 5.48 1.23 0.73
CA GLU A 154 6.26 2.22 -0.03
C GLU A 154 5.83 3.65 0.29
N CYS A 155 4.54 3.92 0.48
CA CYS A 155 4.05 5.23 0.96
C CYS A 155 4.67 5.58 2.31
N TYR A 156 4.63 4.66 3.29
CA TYR A 156 5.23 4.89 4.61
C TYR A 156 6.75 5.07 4.53
N TYR A 157 7.42 4.27 3.68
CA TYR A 157 8.85 4.37 3.45
C TYR A 157 9.23 5.75 2.90
N ARG A 158 8.59 6.21 1.83
CA ARG A 158 8.89 7.51 1.20
C ARG A 158 8.55 8.70 2.12
N GLN A 159 7.58 8.55 3.03
CA GLN A 159 7.29 9.52 4.09
C GLN A 159 8.31 9.50 5.25
N GLY A 160 9.19 8.50 5.32
CA GLY A 160 10.15 8.33 6.41
C GLY A 160 9.56 7.70 7.67
N ASN A 161 8.33 7.19 7.60
CA ASN A 161 7.75 6.38 8.66
C ASN A 161 8.25 4.93 8.52
N LEU A 162 9.50 4.72 8.95
CA LEU A 162 10.22 3.46 8.76
C LEU A 162 9.60 2.28 9.52
N ARG A 163 8.97 2.55 10.67
CA ARG A 163 8.33 1.51 11.49
C ARG A 163 7.14 0.87 10.78
N ASP A 164 6.26 1.70 10.22
CA ASP A 164 5.07 1.19 9.54
C ASP A 164 5.45 0.61 8.16
N ALA A 165 6.46 1.18 7.50
CA ALA A 165 7.04 0.59 6.29
C ALA A 165 7.57 -0.83 6.53
N GLU A 166 8.37 -1.01 7.59
CA GLU A 166 8.89 -2.33 7.99
C GLU A 166 7.75 -3.32 8.25
N TYR A 167 6.73 -2.90 9.00
CA TYR A 167 5.57 -3.76 9.31
C TYR A 167 4.90 -4.29 8.03
N TYR A 168 4.55 -3.42 7.09
CA TYR A 168 3.85 -3.83 5.88
C TYR A 168 4.74 -4.59 4.89
N PHE A 169 6.04 -4.25 4.78
CA PHE A 169 6.94 -5.06 3.94
C PHE A 169 7.15 -6.46 4.51
N ASN A 170 7.30 -6.62 5.83
CA ASN A 170 7.34 -7.94 6.46
C ASN A 170 6.05 -8.71 6.22
N PHE A 171 4.90 -8.04 6.34
CA PHE A 171 3.61 -8.66 6.04
C PHE A 171 3.57 -9.22 4.61
N VAL A 172 4.12 -8.49 3.64
CA VAL A 172 4.24 -8.97 2.25
C VAL A 172 5.11 -10.22 2.15
N VAL A 173 6.29 -10.21 2.78
CA VAL A 173 7.23 -11.35 2.76
C VAL A 173 6.63 -12.60 3.42
N GLU A 174 5.85 -12.43 4.49
CA GLU A 174 5.31 -13.54 5.28
C GLU A 174 4.02 -14.14 4.70
N ASN A 175 3.19 -13.34 4.00
CA ASN A 175 1.82 -13.73 3.64
C ASN A 175 1.59 -13.94 2.13
N TYR A 176 2.58 -13.65 1.28
CA TYR A 176 2.46 -13.79 -0.18
C TYR A 176 3.55 -14.70 -0.73
N SER A 177 3.29 -15.28 -1.91
CA SER A 177 4.18 -16.23 -2.59
C SER A 177 4.71 -15.75 -3.95
N ASP A 178 4.31 -14.56 -4.39
CA ASP A 178 4.83 -13.96 -5.62
C ASP A 178 6.30 -13.58 -5.42
N SER A 179 7.19 -14.27 -6.15
CA SER A 179 8.63 -14.10 -6.00
C SER A 179 9.04 -12.65 -6.23
N LEU A 180 8.62 -12.00 -7.31
CA LEU A 180 9.02 -10.62 -7.62
C LEU A 180 8.59 -9.65 -6.52
N LEU A 181 7.39 -9.86 -5.97
CA LEU A 181 6.86 -9.06 -4.88
C LEU A 181 7.67 -9.24 -3.59
N ILE A 182 7.98 -10.48 -3.22
CA ILE A 182 8.80 -10.82 -2.04
C ILE A 182 10.20 -10.22 -2.18
N GLN A 183 10.84 -10.40 -3.34
CA GLN A 183 12.18 -9.87 -3.60
C GLN A 183 12.20 -8.33 -3.50
N SER A 184 11.16 -7.67 -4.00
CA SER A 184 11.01 -6.21 -3.89
C SER A 184 10.82 -5.78 -2.43
N ALA A 185 10.03 -6.52 -1.64
CA ALA A 185 9.79 -6.23 -0.23
C ALA A 185 11.05 -6.45 0.62
N LEU A 186 11.80 -7.54 0.40
CA LEU A 186 13.09 -7.81 1.07
C LEU A 186 14.12 -6.72 0.76
N TYR A 187 14.22 -6.31 -0.51
CA TYR A 187 15.08 -5.21 -0.90
C TYR A 187 14.70 -3.91 -0.14
N ARG A 188 13.41 -3.58 -0.09
CA ARG A 188 12.92 -2.40 0.66
C ARG A 188 13.11 -2.52 2.17
N LEU A 189 13.00 -3.70 2.75
CA LEU A 189 13.36 -3.94 4.16
C LEU A 189 14.85 -3.67 4.39
N GLY A 190 15.72 -4.12 3.50
CA GLY A 190 17.14 -3.79 3.50
C GLY A 190 17.39 -2.28 3.58
N TRP A 191 16.79 -1.54 2.66
CA TRP A 191 16.85 -0.07 2.62
C TRP A 191 16.24 0.58 3.87
N THR A 192 15.14 0.04 4.39
CA THR A 192 14.50 0.52 5.62
C THR A 192 15.47 0.40 6.79
N LYS A 193 16.11 -0.76 6.95
CA LYS A 193 17.11 -1.01 8.00
C LYS A 193 18.37 -0.14 7.85
N MET A 194 18.81 0.15 6.62
CA MET A 194 19.90 1.11 6.37
C MET A 194 19.53 2.51 6.84
N ARG A 195 18.30 2.97 6.58
CA ARG A 195 17.82 4.28 7.05
C ARG A 195 17.70 4.36 8.57
N GLU A 196 17.48 3.23 9.23
CA GLU A 196 17.54 3.10 10.69
C GLU A 196 18.98 2.96 11.25
N ASN A 197 20.00 2.88 10.38
CA ASN A 197 21.40 2.54 10.72
C ASN A 197 21.57 1.14 11.35
N LYS A 198 20.64 0.22 11.11
CA LYS A 198 20.72 -1.19 11.56
C LYS A 198 21.42 -2.02 10.50
N TRP A 199 22.73 -1.84 10.35
CA TRP A 199 23.50 -2.37 9.21
C TRP A 199 23.49 -3.89 9.12
N LYS A 200 23.56 -4.60 10.26
CA LYS A 200 23.48 -6.08 10.30
C LYS A 200 22.11 -6.60 9.87
N GLU A 201 21.03 -5.90 10.22
CA GLU A 201 19.68 -6.26 9.76
C GLU A 201 19.53 -5.97 8.27
N ALA A 202 20.02 -4.82 7.80
CA ALA A 202 20.04 -4.48 6.39
C ALA A 202 20.77 -5.55 5.56
N PHE A 203 21.94 -5.97 6.01
CA PHE A 203 22.70 -7.06 5.40
C PHE A 203 21.87 -8.33 5.26
N ARG A 204 21.21 -8.78 6.33
CA ARG A 204 20.37 -9.99 6.30
C ARG A 204 19.24 -9.90 5.30
N MET A 205 18.54 -8.75 5.25
CA MET A 205 17.42 -8.57 4.33
C MET A 205 17.87 -8.50 2.86
N LEU A 206 18.99 -7.81 2.59
CA LEU A 206 19.55 -7.70 1.24
C LEU A 206 20.16 -9.02 0.75
N LEU A 207 20.79 -9.79 1.64
CA LEU A 207 21.35 -11.09 1.30
C LEU A 207 20.26 -12.11 0.95
N ALA A 208 19.06 -11.97 1.54
CA ALA A 208 17.91 -12.82 1.24
C ALA A 208 17.27 -12.51 -0.14
N VAL A 209 17.76 -11.48 -0.84
CA VAL A 209 17.26 -11.14 -2.19
C VAL A 209 17.91 -12.09 -3.21
N ASP A 210 17.17 -13.13 -3.61
CA ASP A 210 17.57 -14.17 -4.58
C ASP A 210 17.20 -13.82 -6.04
N GLY A 211 16.64 -12.64 -6.30
CA GLY A 211 16.17 -12.25 -7.65
C GLY A 211 17.26 -12.21 -8.72
N GLU A 212 16.96 -12.65 -9.94
CA GLU A 212 17.81 -12.44 -11.12
C GLU A 212 17.62 -11.02 -11.68
N GLY A 213 18.65 -10.50 -12.36
CA GLY A 213 18.65 -9.17 -12.98
C GLY A 213 19.03 -8.03 -12.04
N THR A 214 18.71 -6.79 -12.44
CA THR A 214 19.27 -5.57 -11.84
C THR A 214 18.98 -5.39 -10.35
N LEU A 215 17.85 -5.92 -9.87
CA LEU A 215 17.48 -5.82 -8.45
C LEU A 215 18.38 -6.70 -7.57
N GLY A 216 18.61 -7.95 -7.96
CA GLY A 216 19.47 -8.87 -7.23
C GLY A 216 20.93 -8.45 -7.28
N ASP A 217 21.40 -7.95 -8.44
CA ASP A 217 22.76 -7.42 -8.56
C ASP A 217 22.99 -6.24 -7.61
N SER A 218 22.03 -5.30 -7.55
CA SER A 218 22.07 -4.19 -6.60
C SER A 218 22.03 -4.68 -5.15
N ALA A 219 21.16 -5.64 -4.82
CA ALA A 219 21.08 -6.18 -3.46
C ALA A 219 22.41 -6.82 -3.01
N LYS A 220 23.04 -7.59 -3.90
CA LYS A 220 24.36 -8.20 -3.67
C LYS A 220 25.44 -7.15 -3.44
N GLU A 221 25.50 -6.13 -4.30
CA GLU A 221 26.46 -5.04 -4.18
C GLU A 221 26.31 -4.31 -2.84
N ILE A 222 25.08 -3.93 -2.48
CA ILE A 222 24.80 -3.23 -1.21
C ILE A 222 25.15 -4.15 -0.04
N SER A 223 24.73 -5.42 -0.06
CA SER A 223 25.00 -6.38 1.04
C SER A 223 26.51 -6.59 1.28
N ALA A 224 27.34 -6.55 0.23
CA ALA A 224 28.78 -6.71 0.36
C ALA A 224 29.46 -5.55 1.10
N LEU A 225 28.84 -4.37 1.12
CA LEU A 225 29.43 -3.14 1.63
C LEU A 225 28.71 -2.58 2.86
N VAL A 226 27.43 -2.92 3.07
CA VAL A 226 26.58 -2.32 4.11
C VAL A 226 27.13 -2.53 5.52
N LEU A 227 27.85 -3.63 5.78
CA LEU A 227 28.46 -3.92 7.08
C LEU A 227 29.58 -2.95 7.47
N LYS A 228 30.21 -2.26 6.49
CA LYS A 228 31.16 -1.16 6.78
C LYS A 228 30.49 -0.02 7.57
N GLY A 229 29.16 0.06 7.54
CA GLY A 229 28.38 0.98 8.36
C GLY A 229 28.63 0.83 9.87
N GLU A 230 29.00 -0.36 10.35
CA GLU A 230 29.32 -0.62 11.77
C GLU A 230 30.64 0.02 12.21
N GLU A 231 31.54 0.30 11.25
CA GLU A 231 32.88 0.83 11.49
C GLU A 231 32.95 2.35 11.25
N LEU A 232 31.79 2.99 11.01
CA LEU A 232 31.74 4.43 10.76
C LEU A 232 32.34 5.21 11.95
N PRO A 233 33.12 6.27 11.69
CA PRO A 233 33.81 7.03 12.73
C PRO A 233 32.84 7.98 13.49
N LEU A 234 31.88 7.40 14.19
CA LEU A 234 30.88 8.13 14.97
C LEU A 234 31.52 8.74 16.22
N LYS A 235 31.05 9.93 16.58
CA LYS A 235 31.47 10.70 17.74
C LYS A 235 30.47 10.53 18.86
N ASP A 236 30.94 10.22 20.07
CA ASP A 236 30.05 10.07 21.22
C ASP A 236 29.55 11.46 21.70
N PRO A 237 28.24 11.71 21.71
CA PRO A 237 27.70 13.01 22.11
C PRO A 237 27.97 13.34 23.59
N SER A 238 27.97 12.33 24.46
CA SER A 238 28.26 12.52 25.89
C SER A 238 29.68 12.99 26.12
N THR A 239 30.65 12.41 25.41
CA THR A 239 32.06 12.84 25.40
C THR A 239 32.19 14.27 24.92
N ALA A 240 31.47 14.67 23.87
CA ALA A 240 31.46 16.07 23.43
C ALA A 240 30.94 17.01 24.54
N GLY A 241 29.88 16.62 25.24
CA GLY A 241 29.34 17.36 26.38
C GLY A 241 30.31 17.47 27.55
N MET A 242 30.94 16.36 27.96
CA MET A 242 31.93 16.33 29.05
C MET A 242 33.15 17.21 28.73
N LEU A 243 33.67 17.14 27.50
CA LEU A 243 34.78 17.98 27.05
C LEU A 243 34.40 19.46 27.07
N ALA A 244 33.22 19.81 26.54
CA ALA A 244 32.72 21.19 26.56
C ALA A 244 32.43 21.70 27.98
N GLY A 245 32.05 20.81 28.90
CA GLY A 245 31.81 21.13 30.30
C GLY A 245 33.08 21.30 31.11
N ALA A 246 34.19 20.69 30.70
CA ALA A 246 35.51 20.92 31.30
C ALA A 246 36.15 22.20 30.77
N ILE A 247 36.08 22.42 29.45
CA ILE A 247 36.66 23.59 28.78
C ILE A 247 35.71 24.04 27.66
N PRO A 248 35.24 25.29 27.67
CA PRO A 248 34.41 25.83 26.59
C PRO A 248 35.03 25.61 25.20
N GLY A 249 34.20 25.14 24.26
CA GLY A 249 34.62 24.83 22.89
C GLY A 249 35.30 23.47 22.66
N MET A 250 35.80 22.76 23.68
CA MET A 250 36.49 21.48 23.45
C MET A 250 35.59 20.38 22.87
N GLY A 251 34.30 20.39 23.21
CA GLY A 251 33.33 19.49 22.58
C GLY A 251 33.12 19.77 21.08
N HIS A 252 33.18 21.03 20.64
CA HIS A 252 33.15 21.38 19.22
C HIS A 252 34.46 21.01 18.52
N ALA A 253 35.60 21.19 19.18
CA ALA A 253 36.90 20.78 18.65
C ALA A 253 36.98 19.25 18.43
N TYR A 254 36.41 18.45 19.35
CA TYR A 254 36.32 17.00 19.26
C TYR A 254 35.61 16.50 17.98
N VAL A 255 34.63 17.26 17.49
CA VAL A 255 33.89 16.98 16.24
C VAL A 255 34.43 17.74 15.02
N GLY A 256 35.62 18.37 15.15
CA GLY A 256 36.31 19.07 14.08
C GLY A 256 35.79 20.49 13.78
N ARG A 257 34.92 21.05 14.64
CA ARG A 257 34.33 22.38 14.48
C ARG A 257 35.17 23.45 15.18
N TYR A 258 36.40 23.66 14.71
CA TYR A 258 37.38 24.54 15.37
C TYR A 258 36.97 26.02 15.45
N ARG A 259 36.20 26.51 14.48
CA ARG A 259 35.68 27.89 14.52
C ARG A 259 34.69 28.08 15.65
N ASP A 260 33.78 27.13 15.82
CA ASP A 260 32.80 27.14 16.92
C ASP A 260 33.49 26.93 18.27
N ALA A 261 34.51 26.06 18.30
CA ALA A 261 35.35 25.85 19.49
C ALA A 261 36.03 27.14 19.94
N ALA A 262 36.68 27.86 19.01
CA ALA A 262 37.36 29.11 19.31
C ALA A 262 36.38 30.20 19.77
N ALA A 263 35.23 30.33 19.11
CA ALA A 263 34.20 31.28 19.51
C ALA A 263 33.67 30.98 20.92
N ALA A 264 33.37 29.72 21.23
CA ALA A 264 32.94 29.31 22.57
C ALA A 264 34.00 29.63 23.62
N PHE A 265 35.27 29.27 23.36
CA PHE A 265 36.36 29.54 24.28
C PHE A 265 36.52 31.05 24.56
N ILE A 266 36.57 31.87 23.51
CA ILE A 266 36.77 33.32 23.64
C ILE A 266 35.61 33.97 24.38
N VAL A 267 34.36 33.64 24.04
CA VAL A 267 33.21 34.30 24.67
C VAL A 267 33.13 33.95 26.15
N ASN A 268 33.28 32.68 26.53
CA ASN A 268 33.26 32.27 27.95
C ASN A 268 34.42 32.92 28.71
N ALA A 269 35.63 32.94 28.13
CA ALA A 269 36.78 33.60 28.75
C ALA A 269 36.55 35.11 28.99
N LEU A 270 35.92 35.81 28.03
CA LEU A 270 35.59 37.23 28.17
C LEU A 270 34.56 37.48 29.26
N PHE A 271 33.51 36.66 29.35
CA PHE A 271 32.50 36.78 30.40
C PHE A 271 33.06 36.49 31.79
N VAL A 272 33.85 35.42 31.93
CA VAL A 272 34.53 35.09 33.19
C VAL A 272 35.46 36.21 33.60
N TRP A 273 36.30 36.71 32.66
CA TRP A 273 37.20 37.83 32.94
C TRP A 273 36.44 39.09 33.37
N ALA A 274 35.39 39.47 32.64
CA ALA A 274 34.57 40.64 32.96
C ALA A 274 33.84 40.50 34.30
N ALA A 275 33.37 39.31 34.65
CA ALA A 275 32.75 39.04 35.94
C ALA A 275 33.76 39.18 37.10
N VAL A 276 34.95 38.59 36.95
CA VAL A 276 36.03 38.70 37.95
C VAL A 276 36.45 40.15 38.13
N GLU A 277 36.71 40.88 37.05
CA GLU A 277 37.07 42.30 37.11
C GLU A 277 35.98 43.16 37.78
N ALA A 278 34.69 42.86 37.52
CA ALA A 278 33.60 43.57 38.18
C ALA A 278 33.58 43.33 39.70
N PHE A 279 33.88 42.12 40.17
CA PHE A 279 34.00 41.85 41.60
C PHE A 279 35.25 42.49 42.21
N ASP A 280 36.39 42.48 41.51
CA ASP A 280 37.64 43.11 41.98
C ASP A 280 37.52 44.64 42.09
N GLN A 281 36.61 45.27 41.32
CA GLN A 281 36.29 46.70 41.39
C GLN A 281 35.08 47.04 42.29
N ASP A 282 34.66 46.13 43.18
CA ASP A 282 33.51 46.30 44.09
C ASP A 282 32.15 46.54 43.38
N HIS A 283 32.03 46.20 42.08
CA HIS A 283 30.78 46.26 41.31
C HIS A 283 29.97 44.96 41.41
N GLU A 284 29.54 44.61 42.63
CA GLU A 284 28.93 43.30 42.95
C GLU A 284 27.69 42.96 42.07
N VAL A 285 26.81 43.93 41.84
CA VAL A 285 25.59 43.72 41.04
C VAL A 285 25.93 43.38 39.59
N LEU A 286 26.91 44.08 39.00
CA LEU A 286 27.36 43.82 37.63
C LEU A 286 28.03 42.45 37.53
N GLY A 287 28.91 42.11 38.49
CA GLY A 287 29.55 40.80 38.57
C GLY A 287 28.53 39.66 38.67
N GLY A 288 27.49 39.83 39.49
CA GLY A 288 26.39 38.88 39.62
C GLY A 288 25.60 38.69 38.32
N ILE A 289 25.28 39.78 37.60
CA ILE A 289 24.60 39.72 36.30
C ILE A 289 25.48 38.99 35.27
N LEU A 290 26.76 39.34 35.17
CA LEU A 290 27.69 38.72 34.23
C LEU A 290 27.89 37.23 34.54
N GLY A 291 28.06 36.87 35.80
CA GLY A 291 28.16 35.47 36.23
C GLY A 291 26.90 34.66 35.92
N PHE A 292 25.72 35.24 36.15
CA PHE A 292 24.46 34.58 35.78
C PHE A 292 24.32 34.37 34.27
N LEU A 293 24.65 35.39 33.46
CA LEU A 293 24.65 35.27 32.01
C LEU A 293 25.65 34.23 31.52
N GLU A 294 26.85 34.18 32.11
CA GLU A 294 27.88 33.21 31.79
C GLU A 294 27.43 31.78 32.08
N LEU A 295 26.76 31.52 33.21
CA LEU A 295 26.19 30.20 33.49
C LEU A 295 25.24 29.73 32.39
N GLY A 296 24.39 30.64 31.88
CA GLY A 296 23.50 30.36 30.77
C GLY A 296 24.25 30.08 29.46
N TRP A 297 25.26 30.89 29.16
CA TRP A 297 26.09 30.75 27.96
C TRP A 297 26.91 29.45 27.98
N TYR A 298 27.51 29.12 29.13
CA TYR A 298 28.28 27.92 29.37
C TYR A 298 27.43 26.66 29.18
N ALA A 299 26.22 26.62 29.77
CA ALA A 299 25.28 25.53 29.57
C ALA A 299 24.86 25.39 28.09
N GLY A 300 24.61 26.51 27.42
CA GLY A 300 24.34 26.55 25.98
C GLY A 300 25.47 26.00 25.12
N ASN A 301 26.73 26.27 25.49
CA ASN A 301 27.91 25.71 24.82
C ASN A 301 27.98 24.19 24.94
N ILE A 302 27.72 23.61 26.13
CA ILE A 302 27.67 22.16 26.34
C ILE A 302 26.59 21.55 25.43
N TYR A 303 25.38 22.08 25.47
CA TYR A 303 24.27 21.61 24.63
C TYR A 303 24.59 21.70 23.12
N SER A 304 25.21 22.80 22.71
CA SER A 304 25.65 23.02 21.32
C SER A 304 26.69 21.98 20.88
N ALA A 305 27.63 21.61 21.75
CA ALA A 305 28.64 20.59 21.46
C ALA A 305 28.02 19.19 21.28
N VAL A 306 27.12 18.79 22.17
CA VAL A 306 26.38 17.51 22.08
C VAL A 306 25.60 17.44 20.76
N ASN A 307 24.89 18.52 20.42
CA ASN A 307 24.15 18.61 19.16
C ASN A 307 25.06 18.57 17.93
N ALA A 308 26.24 19.19 18.01
CA ALA A 308 27.23 19.13 16.94
C ALA A 308 27.72 17.69 16.69
N ALA A 309 27.91 16.89 17.74
CA ALA A 309 28.23 15.47 17.63
C ALA A 309 27.10 14.67 16.97
N HIS A 310 25.85 14.85 17.40
CA HIS A 310 24.71 14.22 16.73
C HIS A 310 24.61 14.59 15.24
N LYS A 311 24.81 15.87 14.90
CA LYS A 311 24.79 16.33 13.50
C LYS A 311 25.95 15.74 12.68
N HIS A 312 27.14 15.64 13.27
CA HIS A 312 28.29 14.98 12.66
C HIS A 312 27.97 13.52 12.33
N ASN A 313 27.45 12.75 13.30
CA ASN A 313 27.11 11.34 13.11
C ASN A 313 26.05 11.13 12.04
N ARG A 314 24.96 11.91 12.08
CA ARG A 314 23.92 11.85 11.05
C ARG A 314 24.49 12.10 9.66
N LYS A 315 25.38 13.09 9.51
CA LYS A 315 26.02 13.40 8.23
C LYS A 315 26.94 12.27 7.75
N VAL A 316 27.74 11.68 8.64
CA VAL A 316 28.60 10.53 8.30
C VAL A 316 27.77 9.34 7.81
N GLN A 317 26.70 9.00 8.53
CA GLN A 317 25.79 7.92 8.16
C GLN A 317 25.01 8.19 6.86
N GLU A 318 24.55 9.42 6.67
CA GLU A 318 23.82 9.82 5.46
C GLU A 318 24.74 9.80 4.23
N ASN A 319 25.97 10.29 4.35
CA ASN A 319 26.95 10.23 3.27
C ASN A 319 27.26 8.77 2.90
N PHE A 320 27.49 7.91 3.89
CA PHE A 320 27.70 6.48 3.65
C PHE A 320 26.51 5.83 2.93
N ARG A 321 25.27 6.19 3.29
CA ARG A 321 24.09 5.70 2.59
C ARG A 321 23.98 6.18 1.14
N LYS A 322 24.38 7.42 0.86
CA LYS A 322 24.30 8.03 -0.49
C LYS A 322 25.22 7.36 -1.49
N ASP A 323 26.24 6.65 -1.02
CA ASP A 323 27.12 5.86 -1.88
C ASP A 323 26.39 4.65 -2.50
N PHE A 324 25.25 4.24 -1.93
CA PHE A 324 24.40 3.20 -2.48
C PHE A 324 23.31 3.77 -3.39
N MET A 325 23.10 3.11 -4.53
CA MET A 325 22.05 3.47 -5.49
C MET A 325 20.82 2.60 -5.28
N ASP A 326 19.66 3.22 -5.04
CA ASP A 326 18.38 2.52 -5.03
C ASP A 326 17.98 2.19 -6.47
N MET A 327 18.01 0.90 -6.81
CA MET A 327 17.72 0.40 -8.15
C MET A 327 16.35 -0.26 -8.26
N LEU A 328 15.50 -0.18 -7.22
CA LEU A 328 14.16 -0.77 -7.31
C LEU A 328 13.30 0.00 -8.31
N ARG A 329 12.88 -0.73 -9.33
CA ARG A 329 11.91 -0.29 -10.32
C ARG A 329 10.54 -0.81 -9.91
N LEU A 330 9.56 0.08 -9.74
CA LEU A 330 8.19 -0.31 -9.39
C LEU A 330 7.39 -0.83 -10.59
N GLN A 331 7.80 -0.50 -11.82
CA GLN A 331 7.07 -0.85 -13.04
C GLN A 331 6.79 -2.34 -13.24
N PRO A 332 7.74 -3.25 -12.97
CA PRO A 332 7.49 -4.69 -13.05
C PRO A 332 6.33 -5.14 -12.15
N LEU A 333 6.14 -4.49 -10.99
CA LEU A 333 5.03 -4.78 -10.07
C LEU A 333 3.67 -4.35 -10.63
N PHE A 334 3.62 -3.56 -11.71
CA PHE A 334 2.38 -3.12 -12.35
C PHE A 334 1.82 -4.14 -13.36
N SER A 335 2.63 -5.13 -13.78
CA SER A 335 2.31 -6.09 -14.85
C SER A 335 1.83 -7.45 -14.34
N LYS A 336 1.06 -8.17 -15.18
CA LYS A 336 0.49 -9.48 -14.87
C LYS A 336 1.52 -10.61 -15.02
N ASP A 337 2.46 -10.47 -15.95
CA ASP A 337 3.40 -11.53 -16.37
C ASP A 337 4.88 -11.07 -16.40
N GLY A 338 5.24 -9.95 -15.77
CA GLY A 338 6.64 -9.51 -15.65
C GLY A 338 7.35 -9.15 -16.96
N THR A 339 6.64 -9.07 -18.09
CA THR A 339 7.23 -8.84 -19.42
C THR A 339 6.56 -7.70 -20.18
N CYS A 340 7.43 -6.86 -20.78
CA CYS A 340 7.23 -5.61 -21.54
C CYS A 340 6.81 -4.36 -20.72
N GLY A 341 7.50 -3.22 -20.75
CA GLY A 341 8.76 -2.83 -21.37
C GLY A 341 9.15 -1.39 -20.97
N ILE A 342 10.45 -1.20 -20.68
CA ILE A 342 11.25 0.05 -20.77
C ILE A 342 10.97 1.22 -19.78
N TYR A 343 11.95 1.39 -18.87
CA TYR A 343 12.46 2.58 -18.15
C TYR A 343 11.51 3.71 -17.66
N LEU A 344 11.24 3.77 -16.34
CA LEU A 344 11.63 4.99 -15.60
C LEU A 344 12.86 4.69 -14.76
N SER A 345 13.93 5.43 -15.02
CA SER A 345 14.95 5.72 -14.01
C SER A 345 14.58 7.09 -13.45
N ILE A 346 14.06 7.15 -12.23
CA ILE A 346 14.08 8.41 -11.50
C ILE A 346 15.30 8.33 -10.60
N ARG A 347 16.37 9.01 -11.03
CA ARG A 347 17.51 9.31 -10.17
C ARG A 347 17.05 10.34 -9.14
N TYR A 348 17.27 10.06 -7.87
CA TYR A 348 17.26 11.06 -6.81
C TYR A 348 18.65 11.16 -6.19
#